data_AF-A0A387BB61-F1
#
_entry.id   AF-A0A387BB61-F1
#
_cell.length_a   1.000
_cell.length_b   1.000
_cell.length_c   1.000
_cell.angle_alpha   90.00
_cell.angle_beta   90.00
_cell.angle_gamma   90.00
#
_symmetry.space_group_name_H-M   'P 1'
#
loop_
_entity.id
_entity.type
_entity.pdbx_description
1 polymer ?
#
loop_
_entity_poly.entity_id
_entity_poly.type
_entity_poly.pdbx_seq_one_letter_code
_entity_poly.pdbx_strand_id
1 'polypeptide(L)'
;MCGEACSGAGHRVHPIQATVAASAPGKWVDALASADEHVLDLVTLDGTAVRLWHHLPLHLDAGEPVAYHPVAGVVAVRGAALNVRVLTA
;
A
#
# COMPACT_ATOMS: atom_id res chain seq x y z
N MET A 1 -4.71 -22.31 2.96
CA MET A 1 -4.66 -21.23 1.96
C MET A 1 -5.76 -20.24 2.28
N CYS A 2 -5.40 -19.10 2.89
CA CYS A 2 -6.35 -18.05 3.24
C CYS A 2 -6.44 -17.00 2.12
N GLY A 3 -6.64 -17.44 0.88
CA GLY A 3 -6.88 -16.53 -0.24
C GLY A 3 -8.34 -16.10 -0.20
N GLU A 4 -8.61 -14.80 -0.28
CA GLU A 4 -9.94 -14.16 -0.38
C GLU A 4 -10.76 -13.93 0.90
N ALA A 5 -10.77 -14.85 1.87
CA ALA A 5 -11.61 -14.70 3.07
C ALA A 5 -10.96 -13.92 4.24
N CYS A 6 -9.63 -13.74 4.22
CA CYS A 6 -8.94 -13.03 5.29
C CYS A 6 -9.10 -11.51 5.14
N SER A 7 -9.48 -10.84 6.24
CA SER A 7 -9.72 -9.40 6.32
C SER A 7 -8.62 -8.63 7.06
N GLY A 8 -7.47 -9.26 7.32
CA GLY A 8 -6.34 -8.62 8.00
C GLY A 8 -5.61 -7.60 7.12
N ALA A 9 -4.71 -6.81 7.73
CA ALA A 9 -3.83 -5.90 6.98
C ALA A 9 -3.09 -6.65 5.85
N GLY A 10 -2.99 -6.03 4.68
CA GLY A 10 -2.40 -6.67 3.50
C GLY A 10 -3.36 -7.51 2.63
N HIS A 11 -4.65 -7.61 2.97
CA HIS A 11 -5.63 -8.40 2.22
C HIS A 11 -6.60 -7.52 1.41
N ARG A 12 -7.91 -7.80 1.45
CA ARG A 12 -8.93 -6.97 0.79
C ARG A 12 -9.00 -5.61 1.47
N VAL A 13 -9.26 -4.55 0.70
CA VAL A 13 -9.55 -3.22 1.25
C VAL A 13 -10.90 -3.25 1.96
N HIS A 14 -10.92 -2.92 3.25
CA HIS A 14 -12.15 -2.81 4.02
C HIS A 14 -12.88 -1.50 3.67
N PRO A 15 -14.23 -1.46 3.63
CA PRO A 15 -14.97 -0.23 3.35
C PRO A 15 -14.58 0.95 4.24
N ILE A 16 -14.31 0.72 5.53
CA ILE A 16 -13.82 1.78 6.43
C ILE A 16 -12.46 2.32 6.00
N GLN A 17 -11.52 1.50 5.52
CA GLN A 17 -10.23 1.98 5.02
C GLN A 17 -10.42 2.90 3.81
N ALA A 18 -11.30 2.51 2.88
CA ALA A 18 -11.64 3.33 1.72
C ALA A 18 -12.28 4.66 2.14
N THR A 19 -13.21 4.66 3.10
CA THR A 19 -13.81 5.88 3.65
C THR A 19 -12.77 6.78 4.30
N VAL A 20 -11.85 6.24 5.11
CA VAL A 20 -10.77 7.02 5.73
C VAL A 20 -9.91 7.67 4.65
N ALA A 21 -9.44 6.89 3.67
CA ALA A 21 -8.59 7.38 2.59
C ALA A 21 -9.26 8.49 1.75
N ALA A 22 -10.57 8.40 1.52
CA ALA A 22 -11.35 9.42 0.82
C ALA A 22 -11.59 10.68 1.67
N SER A 23 -11.79 10.52 2.98
CA SER A 23 -12.10 11.63 3.91
C SER A 23 -10.88 12.48 4.26
N ALA A 24 -9.66 11.97 4.07
CA ALA A 24 -8.42 12.62 4.47
C ALA A 24 -7.41 12.75 3.31
N PRO A 25 -7.76 13.48 2.22
CA PRO A 25 -6.92 13.55 1.02
C PRO A 25 -5.50 14.12 1.29
N GLY A 26 -5.34 15.00 2.27
CA GLY A 26 -4.03 15.53 2.67
C GLY A 26 -3.12 14.56 3.44
N LYS A 27 -3.53 13.29 3.61
CA LYS A 27 -2.73 12.23 4.25
C LYS A 27 -2.14 11.24 3.26
N TRP A 28 -2.41 11.38 1.97
CA TRP A 28 -1.67 10.65 0.94
C TRP A 28 -0.24 11.18 0.86
N VAL A 29 0.71 10.25 0.76
CA VAL A 29 2.14 10.52 0.62
C VAL A 29 2.60 9.92 -0.69
N ASP A 30 3.06 10.76 -1.60
CA ASP A 30 3.65 10.29 -2.86
C ASP A 30 4.98 9.59 -2.58
N ALA A 31 5.21 8.48 -3.28
CA ALA A 31 6.40 7.67 -3.16
C ALA A 31 6.75 7.00 -4.49
N LEU A 32 8.02 6.57 -4.58
CA LEU A 32 8.51 5.67 -5.60
C LEU A 32 8.58 4.27 -5.01
N ALA A 33 8.08 3.27 -5.72
CA ALA A 33 8.06 1.90 -5.26
C ALA A 33 8.87 0.97 -6.15
N SER A 34 9.22 -0.18 -5.58
CA SER A 34 9.53 -1.41 -6.29
C SER A 34 8.81 -2.55 -5.56
N ALA A 35 8.39 -3.58 -6.29
CA ALA A 35 7.78 -4.75 -5.65
C ALA A 35 8.20 -6.02 -6.36
N ASP A 36 8.53 -7.03 -5.56
CA ASP A 36 8.78 -8.38 -6.00
C ASP A 36 7.91 -9.32 -5.13
N GLU A 37 7.01 -10.03 -5.80
CA GLU A 37 5.98 -10.84 -5.17
C GLU A 37 5.17 -10.08 -4.10
N HIS A 38 5.38 -10.34 -2.81
CA HIS A 38 4.49 -9.91 -1.74
C HIS A 38 4.97 -8.66 -1.01
N VAL A 39 6.19 -8.22 -1.26
CA VAL A 39 6.82 -7.12 -0.54
C VAL A 39 6.96 -5.92 -1.46
N LEU A 40 6.58 -4.76 -0.96
CA LEU A 40 6.73 -3.49 -1.64
C LEU A 40 7.69 -2.64 -0.83
N ASP A 41 8.74 -2.15 -1.48
CA ASP A 41 9.66 -1.17 -0.92
C ASP A 41 9.29 0.20 -1.47
N LEU A 42 8.99 1.15 -0.59
CA LEU A 42 8.64 2.52 -0.92
C LEU A 42 9.73 3.47 -0.43
N VAL A 43 10.00 4.49 -1.23
CA VAL A 43 10.74 5.68 -0.81
C VAL A 43 9.85 6.89 -1.09
N THR A 44 9.41 7.57 -0.04
CA THR A 44 8.62 8.81 -0.14
C THR A 44 9.47 9.94 -0.72
N LEU A 45 8.82 10.99 -1.21
CA LEU A 45 9.54 12.13 -1.80
C LEU A 45 10.42 12.91 -0.82
N ASP A 46 10.21 12.76 0.49
CA ASP A 46 11.10 13.30 1.55
C ASP A 46 12.26 12.36 1.92
N GLY A 47 12.37 11.20 1.26
CA GLY A 47 13.44 10.22 1.46
C GLY A 47 13.15 9.15 2.52
N THR A 48 11.95 9.15 3.12
CA THR A 48 11.56 8.11 4.09
C THR A 48 11.34 6.77 3.40
N ALA A 49 12.01 5.72 3.90
CA ALA A 49 11.84 4.36 3.40
C ALA A 49 10.75 3.63 4.19
N VAL A 50 9.83 2.95 3.50
CA VAL A 50 8.76 2.17 4.12
C VAL A 50 8.67 0.81 3.43
N ARG A 51 8.70 -0.27 4.22
CA ARG A 51 8.53 -1.63 3.70
C ARG A 51 7.15 -2.15 4.02
N LEU A 52 6.42 -2.56 2.99
CA LEU A 52 5.04 -2.97 3.03
C LEU A 52 4.87 -4.41 2.54
N TRP A 53 3.74 -5.02 2.91
CA TRP A 53 3.35 -6.36 2.47
C TRP A 53 1.92 -6.40 1.95
N HIS A 54 1.69 -7.17 0.89
CA HIS A 54 0.38 -7.51 0.35
C HIS A 54 0.27 -9.01 0.04
N HIS A 55 -0.90 -9.60 0.27
CA HIS A 55 -1.10 -11.05 0.16
C HIS A 55 -1.06 -11.59 -1.28
N LEU A 56 -1.45 -10.79 -2.27
CA LEU A 56 -1.32 -11.15 -3.68
C LEU A 56 0.06 -10.74 -4.21
N PRO A 57 0.64 -11.51 -5.13
CA PRO A 57 1.88 -11.11 -5.77
C PRO A 57 1.67 -9.84 -6.61
N LEU A 58 2.60 -8.91 -6.51
CA LEU A 58 2.65 -7.64 -7.21
C LEU A 58 4.07 -7.45 -7.76
N HIS A 59 4.15 -7.02 -9.02
CA HIS A 59 5.42 -6.74 -9.68
C HIS A 59 5.39 -5.29 -10.14
N LEU A 60 6.25 -4.47 -9.52
CA LEU A 60 6.42 -3.06 -9.85
C LEU A 60 7.89 -2.83 -10.20
N ASP A 61 8.12 -2.17 -11.33
CA ASP A 61 9.46 -1.74 -11.70
C ASP A 61 9.99 -0.73 -10.68
N ALA A 62 11.32 -0.70 -10.52
CA ALA A 62 11.94 0.26 -9.63
C ALA A 62 11.63 1.69 -10.07
N GLY A 63 11.05 2.47 -9.17
CA GLY A 63 10.63 3.84 -9.46
C GLY A 63 9.17 3.97 -9.89
N GLU A 64 8.36 2.90 -9.80
CA GLU A 64 6.92 3.00 -10.08
C GLU A 64 6.28 4.04 -9.13
N PRO A 65 5.58 5.06 -9.66
CA PRO A 65 4.92 6.06 -8.82
C PRO A 65 3.72 5.45 -8.11
N VAL A 66 3.66 5.66 -6.80
CA VAL A 66 2.55 5.23 -5.94
C VAL A 66 2.19 6.35 -4.97
N ALA A 67 0.98 6.28 -4.42
CA ALA A 67 0.61 7.09 -3.27
C ALA A 67 0.29 6.18 -2.08
N TYR A 68 0.88 6.43 -0.92
CA TYR A 68 0.67 5.68 0.30
C TYR A 68 -0.15 6.48 1.30
N HIS A 69 -1.18 5.87 1.89
CA HIS A 69 -1.99 6.48 2.94
C HIS A 69 -1.75 5.77 4.28
N PRO A 70 -0.81 6.25 5.13
CA PRO A 70 -0.38 5.54 6.33
C PRO A 70 -1.49 5.31 7.35
N VAL A 71 -2.46 6.22 7.44
CA VAL A 71 -3.59 6.10 8.38
C VAL A 71 -4.63 5.06 7.93
N ALA A 72 -4.85 4.92 6.63
CA ALA A 72 -5.82 3.98 6.07
C ALA A 72 -5.19 2.61 5.83
N GLY A 73 -3.85 2.52 5.82
CA GLY A 73 -3.11 1.31 5.53
C GLY A 73 -3.32 0.85 4.08
N VAL A 74 -3.33 1.79 3.14
CA VAL A 74 -3.50 1.49 1.70
C VAL A 74 -2.42 2.14 0.84
N VAL A 75 -2.07 1.48 -0.27
CA VAL A 75 -1.27 2.04 -1.37
C VAL A 75 -2.16 2.15 -2.60
N ALA A 76 -2.14 3.30 -3.26
CA ALA A 76 -2.69 3.49 -4.59
C ALA A 76 -1.58 3.26 -5.64
N VAL A 77 -1.81 2.33 -6.55
CA VAL A 77 -0.89 1.99 -7.65
C VAL A 77 -1.72 1.66 -8.89
N ARG A 78 -1.35 2.23 -10.05
CA ARG A 78 -2.02 1.98 -11.34
C ARG A 78 -3.56 2.12 -11.30
N GLY A 79 -4.07 3.06 -10.50
CA GLY A 79 -5.51 3.32 -10.33
C GLY A 79 -6.25 2.37 -9.38
N ALA A 80 -5.56 1.41 -8.75
CA ALA A 80 -6.13 0.52 -7.75
C ALA A 80 -5.62 0.86 -6.33
N ALA A 81 -6.48 0.73 -5.33
CA ALA A 81 -6.09 0.81 -3.92
C ALA A 81 -5.89 -0.59 -3.35
N LEU A 82 -4.74 -0.84 -2.74
CA LEU A 82 -4.35 -2.10 -2.12
C LEU A 82 -4.22 -1.89 -0.61
N ASN A 83 -4.85 -2.76 0.19
CA ASN A 83 -4.60 -2.81 1.63
C ASN A 83 -3.22 -3.44 1.86
N VAL A 84 -2.41 -2.80 2.70
CA VAL A 84 -1.02 -3.17 2.96
C VAL A 84 -0.77 -3.31 4.46
N ARG A 85 0.21 -4.13 4.81
CA ARG A 85 0.74 -4.22 6.17
C ARG A 85 2.14 -3.63 6.21
N VAL A 86 2.41 -2.73 7.14
CA VAL A 86 3.77 -2.23 7.40
C VAL A 86 4.60 -3.35 8.02
N LEU A 87 5.74 -3.65 7.41
CA LEU A 87 6.75 -4.55 7.97
C LEU A 87 7.82 -3.76 8.73
N THR A 88 8.19 -2.59 8.21
CA THR A 88 9.14 -1.67 8.84
C THR A 88 8.86 -0.25 8.32
N ALA A 89 8.94 0.73 9.20
CA ALA A 89 8.79 2.15 8.92
C ALA A 89 9.92 2.91 9.62
#